data_AF-A0A1U7GPJ4-F1
#
_entry.id   AF-A0A1U7GPJ4-F1
#
_cell.length_a   1.000
_cell.length_b   1.000
_cell.length_c   1.000
_cell.angle_alpha   90.00
_cell.angle_beta   90.00
_cell.angle_gamma   90.00
#
_symmetry.space_group_name_H-M   'P 1'
#
loop_
_entity.id
_entity.type
_entity.pdbx_description
1 polymer ?
#
loop_
_entity_poly.entity_id
_entity_poly.type
_entity_poly.pdbx_seq_one_letter_code
_entity_poly.pdbx_strand_id
1 'polypeptide(L)'
;MSEGEPVPSDAILAAAADDGATIVFDVPAFVRRGQDVAFMFASLDDRCRKGRLALLDMVHMRLRQWAKLAIGPEDWRDAFLAPVAPLWDAASAPEPTWARSSGSRRARRAAGRDIAASVGRFNTRWDAFVGRLDLRLVNDAVENYNRYYVIEKECVLGSARLAAMHFAPIAKVSAGSILSTFPPLPVPAVVP
;
A
#
# COMPACT_ATOMS: atom_id res chain seq x y z
N MET A 1 14.55 37.49 -43.92
CA MET A 1 15.12 36.13 -43.83
C MET A 1 15.48 35.86 -42.37
N SER A 2 15.35 34.60 -41.96
CA SER A 2 15.24 34.02 -40.60
C SER A 2 13.88 34.28 -39.94
N GLU A 3 12.94 33.33 -39.90
CA GLU A 3 12.92 31.97 -39.28
C GLU A 3 12.80 31.98 -37.76
N GLY A 4 11.79 31.26 -37.27
CA GLY A 4 11.46 30.99 -35.87
C GLY A 4 10.07 30.36 -35.75
N GLU A 5 10.01 29.04 -35.89
CA GLU A 5 8.86 28.10 -35.82
C GLU A 5 7.72 28.42 -34.85
N PRO A 6 6.46 28.07 -35.21
CA PRO A 6 5.43 27.67 -34.26
C PRO A 6 5.30 26.14 -34.16
N VAL A 7 5.22 25.64 -32.92
CA VAL A 7 4.80 24.27 -32.55
C VAL A 7 3.39 23.98 -33.09
N PRO A 8 3.07 22.73 -33.47
CA PRO A 8 1.75 22.19 -33.09
C PRO A 8 1.85 20.73 -32.60
N SER A 9 1.41 20.37 -31.39
CA SER A 9 0.05 20.43 -30.81
C SER A 9 -0.93 19.44 -31.45
N ASP A 10 -1.32 18.43 -30.66
CA ASP A 10 -2.65 17.82 -30.58
C ASP A 10 -3.34 17.30 -31.85
N ALA A 11 -2.59 16.98 -32.91
CA ALA A 11 -3.17 16.46 -34.14
C ALA A 11 -3.73 15.02 -34.04
N ILE A 12 -3.46 14.28 -32.95
CA ILE A 12 -3.95 12.90 -32.78
C ILE A 12 -5.40 12.87 -32.24
N LEU A 13 -5.92 13.98 -31.68
CA LEU A 13 -7.24 14.01 -31.04
C LEU A 13 -8.39 14.49 -31.94
N ALA A 14 -8.12 15.07 -33.11
CA ALA A 14 -9.14 15.79 -33.88
C ALA A 14 -9.89 14.96 -34.95
N ALA A 15 -9.56 13.69 -35.18
CA ALA A 15 -10.11 12.91 -36.30
C ALA A 15 -11.38 12.09 -35.98
N ALA A 16 -11.99 12.26 -34.80
CA ALA A 16 -13.04 11.36 -34.29
C ALA A 16 -14.46 11.99 -34.23
N ALA A 17 -14.88 12.74 -35.25
CA ALA A 17 -16.25 13.26 -35.31
C ALA A 17 -16.85 13.11 -36.71
N ASP A 18 -17.44 11.95 -36.99
CA ASP A 18 -18.54 11.83 -37.96
C ASP A 18 -19.51 10.70 -37.54
N ASP A 19 -20.78 10.92 -37.83
CA ASP A 19 -21.96 10.50 -37.07
C ASP A 19 -22.54 9.15 -37.53
N GLY A 20 -22.76 8.22 -36.59
CA GLY A 20 -23.33 6.91 -36.89
C GLY A 20 -23.17 5.89 -35.76
N ALA A 21 -24.03 5.97 -34.75
CA ALA A 21 -24.10 5.04 -33.61
C ALA A 21 -22.71 4.70 -33.02
N THR A 22 -21.95 5.73 -32.68
CA THR A 22 -20.61 5.61 -32.12
C THR A 22 -20.71 5.01 -30.73
N ILE A 23 -20.42 3.71 -30.61
CA ILE A 23 -20.07 3.14 -29.32
C ILE A 23 -18.84 3.93 -28.85
N VAL A 24 -19.01 4.68 -27.77
CA VAL A 24 -17.96 5.51 -27.15
C VAL A 24 -16.81 4.60 -26.71
N PHE A 25 -15.89 4.36 -27.63
CA PHE A 25 -14.59 3.75 -27.40
C PHE A 25 -13.52 4.80 -27.69
N ASP A 26 -13.60 5.97 -27.04
CA ASP A 26 -12.60 7.06 -27.21
C ASP A 26 -11.18 6.66 -26.77
N VAL A 27 -11.03 5.50 -26.14
CA VAL A 27 -9.76 5.00 -25.60
C VAL A 27 -9.43 3.62 -26.18
N PRO A 28 -8.25 3.45 -26.82
CA PRO A 28 -7.80 2.16 -27.32
C PRO A 28 -7.83 1.05 -26.26
N ALA A 29 -8.14 -0.18 -26.69
CA ALA A 29 -8.29 -1.32 -25.77
C ALA A 29 -7.08 -1.54 -24.85
N PHE A 30 -5.86 -1.41 -25.37
CA PHE A 30 -4.64 -1.59 -24.57
C PHE A 30 -4.52 -0.53 -23.45
N VAL A 31 -4.97 0.70 -23.71
CA VAL A 31 -4.98 1.78 -22.71
C VAL A 31 -5.98 1.45 -21.61
N ARG A 32 -7.20 0.98 -21.97
CA ARG A 32 -8.20 0.54 -21.00
C ARG A 32 -7.67 -0.59 -20.11
N ARG A 33 -6.98 -1.59 -20.66
CA ARG A 33 -6.36 -2.66 -19.85
C ARG A 33 -5.33 -2.13 -18.85
N GLY A 34 -4.52 -1.16 -19.28
CA GLY A 34 -3.58 -0.48 -18.38
C GLY A 34 -4.29 0.24 -17.23
N GLN A 35 -5.37 0.96 -17.55
CA GLN A 35 -6.20 1.65 -16.57
C GLN A 35 -6.90 0.68 -15.61
N ASP A 36 -7.44 -0.43 -16.13
CA ASP A 36 -8.12 -1.46 -15.33
C ASP A 36 -7.17 -2.07 -14.31
N VAL A 37 -5.96 -2.47 -14.74
CA VAL A 37 -4.96 -3.01 -13.81
C VAL A 37 -4.57 -1.96 -12.77
N ALA A 38 -4.27 -0.74 -13.18
CA ALA A 38 -3.92 0.34 -12.24
C ALA A 38 -5.02 0.59 -11.21
N PHE A 39 -6.29 0.61 -11.63
CA PHE A 39 -7.45 0.74 -10.75
C PHE A 39 -7.57 -0.42 -9.76
N MET A 40 -7.36 -1.65 -10.23
CA MET A 40 -7.41 -2.85 -9.37
C MET A 40 -6.32 -2.84 -8.31
N PHE A 41 -5.09 -2.42 -8.64
CA PHE A 41 -4.00 -2.25 -7.67
C PHE A 41 -4.32 -1.14 -6.65
N ALA A 42 -4.76 0.04 -7.11
CA ALA A 42 -5.13 1.13 -6.23
C ALA A 42 -6.24 0.73 -5.24
N SER A 43 -7.24 -0.01 -5.72
CA SER A 43 -8.34 -0.51 -4.90
C SER A 43 -7.87 -1.53 -3.86
N LEU A 44 -6.95 -2.42 -4.23
CA LEU A 44 -6.35 -3.38 -3.31
C LEU A 44 -5.53 -2.70 -2.22
N ASP A 45 -4.70 -1.72 -2.61
CA ASP A 45 -3.87 -0.95 -1.68
C ASP A 45 -4.71 -0.14 -0.70
N ASP A 46 -5.77 0.52 -1.16
CA ASP A 46 -6.72 1.24 -0.30
C ASP A 46 -7.40 0.29 0.69
N ARG A 47 -7.85 -0.88 0.23
CA ARG A 47 -8.44 -1.91 1.10
C ARG A 47 -7.45 -2.41 2.15
N CYS A 48 -6.20 -2.66 1.76
CA CYS A 48 -5.15 -3.09 2.67
C CYS A 48 -4.83 -2.00 3.71
N ARG A 49 -4.70 -0.74 3.27
CA ARG A 49 -4.44 0.41 4.14
C ARG A 49 -5.56 0.59 5.17
N LYS A 50 -6.82 0.62 4.73
CA LYS A 50 -7.99 0.75 5.61
C LYS A 50 -8.12 -0.43 6.57
N GLY A 51 -7.95 -1.65 6.06
CA GLY A 51 -7.98 -2.87 6.88
C GLY A 51 -6.91 -2.87 7.94
N ARG A 52 -5.67 -2.48 7.58
CA ARG A 52 -4.55 -2.39 8.52
C ARG A 52 -4.80 -1.35 9.60
N LEU A 53 -5.22 -0.13 9.24
CA LEU A 53 -5.52 0.93 10.19
C LEU A 53 -6.62 0.53 11.18
N ALA A 54 -7.70 -0.09 10.72
CA ALA A 54 -8.79 -0.55 11.59
C ALA A 54 -8.36 -1.62 12.62
N LEU A 55 -7.28 -2.37 12.33
CA LEU A 55 -6.75 -3.37 13.26
C LEU A 55 -5.77 -2.77 14.28
N LEU A 56 -5.29 -1.54 14.06
CA LEU A 56 -4.27 -0.89 14.89
C LEU A 56 -4.83 -0.14 16.11
N ASP A 57 -6.14 0.06 16.21
CA ASP A 57 -6.78 0.82 17.30
C ASP A 57 -6.28 0.40 18.69
N MET A 58 -6.20 -0.91 18.93
CA MET A 58 -5.74 -1.46 20.20
C MET A 58 -4.25 -1.18 20.42
N VAL A 59 -3.42 -1.31 19.38
CA VAL A 59 -1.98 -1.00 19.46
C VAL A 59 -1.78 0.48 19.76
N HIS A 60 -2.47 1.38 19.05
CA HIS A 60 -2.44 2.82 19.30
C HIS A 60 -2.87 3.17 20.72
N MET A 61 -3.91 2.53 21.24
CA MET A 61 -4.34 2.69 22.62
C MET A 61 -3.23 2.27 23.60
N ARG A 62 -2.57 1.13 23.38
CA ARG A 62 -1.48 0.66 24.27
C ARG A 62 -0.24 1.54 24.20
N LEU A 63 0.13 2.04 23.01
CA LEU A 63 1.20 3.02 22.84
C LEU A 63 0.90 4.32 23.59
N ARG A 64 -0.34 4.82 23.52
CA ARG A 64 -0.76 5.99 24.32
C ARG A 64 -0.72 5.74 25.82
N GLN A 65 -1.10 4.55 26.29
CA GLN A 65 -0.99 4.18 27.70
C GLN A 65 0.47 4.15 28.16
N TRP A 66 1.37 3.65 27.32
CA TRP A 66 2.80 3.68 27.59
C TRP A 66 3.36 5.10 27.67
N ALA A 67 2.98 5.98 26.75
CA ALA A 67 3.41 7.39 26.77
C ALA A 67 3.02 8.12 28.06
N LYS A 68 1.93 7.70 28.72
CA LYS A 68 1.53 8.21 30.05
C LYS A 68 2.40 7.69 31.21
N LEU A 69 3.27 6.72 30.97
CA LEU A 69 4.13 6.11 31.98
C LEU A 69 5.62 6.34 31.71
N ALA A 70 5.98 6.68 30.48
CA ALA A 70 7.36 6.95 30.07
C ALA A 70 7.60 8.46 29.94
N ILE A 71 8.81 8.90 30.29
CA ILE A 71 9.22 10.32 30.20
C ILE A 71 9.81 10.71 28.84
N GLY A 72 9.97 9.74 27.93
CA GLY A 72 10.54 9.96 26.60
C GLY A 72 10.78 8.64 25.86
N PRO A 73 11.26 8.71 24.60
CA PRO A 73 11.50 7.53 23.77
C PRO A 73 12.59 6.61 24.33
N GLU A 74 13.53 7.15 25.11
CA GLU A 74 14.62 6.41 25.74
C GLU A 74 14.23 5.70 27.06
N ASP A 75 13.03 5.97 27.59
CA ASP A 75 12.57 5.44 28.86
C ASP A 75 11.92 4.05 28.71
N TRP A 76 12.65 3.08 28.14
CA TRP A 76 12.13 1.73 27.82
C TRP A 76 12.69 0.59 28.68
N ARG A 77 13.87 0.78 29.30
CA ARG A 77 14.68 -0.31 29.90
C ARG A 77 14.02 -1.10 31.03
N ASP A 78 13.02 -0.54 31.71
CA ASP A 78 12.30 -1.27 32.77
C ASP A 78 11.28 -2.28 32.25
N ALA A 79 10.83 -2.12 31.00
CA ALA A 79 9.75 -2.91 30.42
C ALA A 79 10.16 -3.68 29.15
N PHE A 80 11.15 -3.21 28.40
CA PHE A 80 11.57 -3.78 27.12
C PHE A 80 13.06 -4.14 27.12
N LEU A 81 13.44 -5.09 26.27
CA LEU A 81 14.84 -5.47 26.03
C LEU A 81 15.51 -4.63 24.92
N ALA A 82 14.72 -3.88 24.16
CA ALA A 82 15.19 -2.98 23.10
C ALA A 82 14.31 -1.72 23.04
N PRO A 83 14.77 -0.63 22.39
CA PRO A 83 13.97 0.56 22.18
C PRO A 83 12.64 0.27 21.51
N VAL A 84 11.56 0.83 22.04
CA VAL A 84 10.19 0.64 21.53
C VAL A 84 9.74 1.80 20.63
N ALA A 85 10.51 2.89 20.54
CA ALA A 85 10.20 4.05 19.72
C ALA A 85 9.91 3.73 18.24
N PRO A 86 10.65 2.82 17.55
CA PRO A 86 10.36 2.48 16.15
C PRO A 86 8.96 1.89 15.91
N LEU A 87 8.30 1.39 16.97
CA LEU A 87 6.94 0.86 16.87
C LEU A 87 5.91 1.96 16.60
N TRP A 88 6.17 3.22 16.96
CA TRP A 88 5.27 4.34 16.64
C TRP A 88 5.14 4.52 15.13
N ASP A 89 6.28 4.59 14.43
CA ASP A 89 6.30 4.77 12.99
C ASP A 89 5.70 3.56 12.27
N ALA A 90 6.10 2.35 12.67
CA ALA A 90 5.59 1.11 12.08
C ALA A 90 4.07 0.96 12.26
N ALA A 91 3.53 1.40 13.40
CA ALA A 91 2.10 1.40 13.68
C ALA A 91 1.39 2.64 13.12
N SER A 92 2.10 3.61 12.52
CA SER A 92 1.54 4.91 12.13
C SER A 92 0.76 5.56 13.28
N ALA A 93 1.29 5.44 14.50
CA ALA A 93 0.67 5.97 15.70
C ALA A 93 0.87 7.49 15.77
N PRO A 94 -0.09 8.25 16.34
CA PRO A 94 0.09 9.67 16.60
C PRO A 94 1.31 9.95 17.48
N GLU A 95 1.89 11.13 17.32
CA GLU A 95 3.05 11.57 18.11
C GLU A 95 2.73 11.49 19.62
N PRO A 96 3.59 10.84 20.43
CA PRO A 96 3.30 10.63 21.84
C PRO A 96 3.46 11.92 22.64
N THR A 97 2.51 12.17 23.55
CA THR A 97 2.70 13.12 24.65
C THR A 97 3.25 12.36 25.86
N TRP A 98 4.53 12.57 26.16
CA TRP A 98 5.22 11.90 27.25
C TRP A 98 4.81 12.41 28.64
N ALA A 99 4.95 11.54 29.64
CA ALA A 99 4.69 11.90 31.02
C ALA A 99 5.77 12.83 31.59
N ARG A 100 5.39 13.65 32.57
CA ARG A 100 6.34 14.52 33.30
C ARG A 100 7.25 13.73 34.26
N SER A 101 6.79 12.57 34.71
CA SER A 101 7.51 11.67 35.61
C SER A 101 7.24 10.22 35.23
N SER A 102 8.22 9.35 35.49
CA SER A 102 8.11 7.93 35.16
C SER A 102 7.09 7.26 36.08
N GLY A 103 6.24 6.42 35.49
CA GLY A 103 5.32 5.58 36.24
C GLY A 103 6.05 4.50 37.04
N SER A 104 5.33 3.84 37.95
CA SER A 104 5.93 2.75 38.73
C SER A 104 6.46 1.64 37.82
N ARG A 105 7.58 1.01 38.23
CA ARG A 105 8.21 -0.09 37.49
C ARG A 105 7.23 -1.22 37.15
N ARG A 106 6.35 -1.55 38.11
CA ARG A 106 5.29 -2.56 37.93
C ARG A 106 4.31 -2.16 36.83
N ALA A 107 3.84 -0.91 36.82
CA ALA A 107 2.90 -0.43 35.81
C ALA A 107 3.54 -0.42 34.41
N ARG A 108 4.80 0.02 34.31
CA ARG A 108 5.55 0.03 33.06
C ARG A 108 5.76 -1.38 32.49
N ARG A 109 6.15 -2.36 33.32
CA ARG A 109 6.25 -3.77 32.91
C ARG A 109 4.92 -4.35 32.45
N ALA A 110 3.82 -4.01 33.13
CA ALA A 110 2.49 -4.45 32.71
C ALA A 110 2.12 -3.85 31.34
N ALA A 111 2.32 -2.53 31.16
CA ALA A 111 2.08 -1.87 29.89
C ALA A 111 2.95 -2.43 28.74
N GLY A 112 4.22 -2.76 29.01
CA GLY A 112 5.09 -3.40 28.02
C GLY A 112 4.58 -4.76 27.55
N ARG A 113 4.13 -5.60 28.48
CA ARG A 113 3.50 -6.89 28.16
C ARG A 113 2.20 -6.71 27.38
N ASP A 114 1.38 -5.73 27.75
CA ASP A 114 0.14 -5.42 27.04
C ASP A 114 0.40 -4.95 25.60
N ILE A 115 1.46 -4.14 25.39
CA ILE A 115 1.91 -3.75 24.05
C ILE A 115 2.30 -4.99 23.26
N ALA A 116 3.23 -5.81 23.76
CA ALA A 116 3.70 -7.00 23.05
C ALA A 116 2.55 -7.96 22.69
N ALA A 117 1.62 -8.18 23.62
CA ALA A 117 0.43 -9.01 23.39
C ALA A 117 -0.52 -8.37 22.35
N SER A 118 -0.69 -7.05 22.37
CA SER A 118 -1.53 -6.35 21.37
C SER A 118 -0.93 -6.41 19.97
N VAL A 119 0.40 -6.28 19.85
CA VAL A 119 1.13 -6.39 18.58
C VAL A 119 1.03 -7.82 18.03
N GLY A 120 1.22 -8.84 18.88
CA GLY A 120 1.03 -10.23 18.48
C GLY A 120 -0.38 -10.51 17.95
N ARG A 121 -1.42 -10.04 18.66
CA ARG A 121 -2.81 -10.17 18.19
C ARG A 121 -3.08 -9.42 16.89
N PHE A 122 -2.50 -8.24 16.72
CA PHE A 122 -2.57 -7.49 15.47
C PHE A 122 -1.98 -8.33 14.32
N ASN A 123 -0.77 -8.86 14.48
CA ASN A 123 -0.11 -9.66 13.43
C ASN A 123 -0.95 -10.88 13.03
N THR A 124 -1.45 -11.66 14.00
CA THR A 124 -2.33 -12.81 13.71
C THR A 124 -3.60 -12.40 12.96
N ARG A 125 -4.23 -11.28 13.35
CA ARG A 125 -5.43 -10.78 12.67
C ARG A 125 -5.11 -10.22 11.29
N TRP A 126 -3.95 -9.62 11.11
CA TRP A 126 -3.49 -9.07 9.85
C TRP A 126 -3.21 -10.19 8.84
N ASP A 127 -2.49 -11.22 9.25
CA ASP A 127 -2.24 -12.40 8.41
C ASP A 127 -3.55 -13.07 8.00
N ALA A 128 -4.49 -13.24 8.93
CA ALA A 128 -5.82 -13.78 8.65
C ALA A 128 -6.69 -12.85 7.77
N PHE A 129 -6.48 -11.54 7.82
CA PHE A 129 -7.14 -10.61 6.91
C PHE A 129 -6.58 -10.76 5.49
N VAL A 130 -5.26 -10.72 5.33
CA VAL A 130 -4.59 -10.86 4.04
C VAL A 130 -4.89 -12.21 3.40
N GLY A 131 -4.86 -13.29 4.18
CA GLY A 131 -5.18 -14.65 3.71
C GLY A 131 -6.63 -14.84 3.24
N ARG A 132 -7.54 -13.92 3.57
CA ARG A 132 -8.95 -13.94 3.11
C ARG A 132 -9.23 -13.00 1.94
N LEU A 133 -8.24 -12.23 1.49
CA LEU A 133 -8.43 -11.36 0.32
C LEU A 133 -8.61 -12.23 -0.92
N ASP A 134 -9.68 -11.96 -1.67
CA ASP A 134 -9.86 -12.58 -2.98
C ASP A 134 -8.99 -11.84 -4.00
N LEU A 135 -7.90 -12.50 -4.41
CA LEU A 135 -6.94 -11.95 -5.36
C LEU A 135 -7.26 -12.34 -6.82
N ARG A 136 -8.33 -13.11 -7.06
CA ARG A 136 -8.66 -13.58 -8.42
C ARG A 136 -8.90 -12.41 -9.37
N LEU A 137 -9.75 -11.46 -8.99
CA LEU A 137 -10.10 -10.34 -9.86
C LEU A 137 -8.89 -9.47 -10.26
N VAL A 138 -7.99 -9.17 -9.33
CA VAL A 138 -6.77 -8.40 -9.65
C VAL A 138 -5.80 -9.23 -10.50
N ASN A 139 -5.66 -10.52 -10.21
CA ASN A 139 -4.76 -11.40 -10.96
C ASN A 139 -5.29 -11.72 -12.37
N ASP A 140 -6.61 -11.75 -12.57
CA ASP A 140 -7.24 -11.88 -13.88
C ASP A 140 -7.01 -10.61 -14.71
N ALA A 141 -7.10 -9.42 -14.09
CA ALA A 141 -6.75 -8.17 -14.76
C ALA A 141 -5.27 -8.14 -15.17
N VAL A 142 -4.36 -8.57 -14.28
CA VAL A 142 -2.91 -8.70 -14.56
C VAL A 142 -2.65 -9.67 -15.71
N GLU A 143 -3.30 -10.84 -15.69
CA GLU A 143 -3.17 -11.84 -16.76
C GLU A 143 -3.63 -11.27 -18.11
N ASN A 144 -4.79 -10.62 -18.13
CA ASN A 144 -5.33 -9.99 -19.34
C ASN A 144 -4.42 -8.88 -19.87
N TYR A 145 -3.86 -8.05 -19.00
CA TYR A 145 -2.88 -7.04 -19.38
C TYR A 145 -1.63 -7.68 -19.98
N ASN A 146 -1.01 -8.62 -19.27
CA ASN A 146 0.22 -9.28 -19.71
C ASN A 146 0.05 -9.99 -21.05
N ARG A 147 -1.12 -10.59 -21.28
CA ARG A 147 -1.41 -11.37 -22.49
C ARG A 147 -1.75 -10.50 -23.70
N TYR A 148 -2.55 -9.45 -23.53
CA TYR A 148 -3.16 -8.75 -24.67
C TYR A 148 -2.61 -7.34 -24.91
N TYR A 149 -1.96 -6.71 -23.92
CA TYR A 149 -1.55 -5.31 -24.04
C TYR A 149 -0.65 -5.04 -25.25
N VAL A 150 0.39 -5.84 -25.45
CA VAL A 150 1.34 -5.65 -26.57
C VAL A 150 0.67 -5.91 -27.91
N ILE A 151 -0.16 -6.95 -28.01
CA ILE A 151 -0.86 -7.33 -29.23
C ILE A 151 -1.79 -6.18 -29.66
N GLU A 152 -2.58 -5.66 -28.73
CA GLU A 152 -3.50 -4.56 -29.01
C GLU A 152 -2.77 -3.26 -29.35
N LYS A 153 -1.67 -2.97 -28.65
CA LYS A 153 -0.82 -1.82 -28.95
C LYS A 153 -0.18 -1.94 -30.33
N GLU A 154 0.21 -3.14 -30.75
CA GLU A 154 0.73 -3.41 -32.10
C GLU A 154 -0.31 -3.17 -33.18
N CYS A 155 -1.56 -3.62 -32.99
CA CYS A 155 -2.64 -3.37 -33.94
C CYS A 155 -2.90 -1.87 -34.17
N VAL A 156 -2.72 -1.03 -33.15
CA VAL A 156 -2.89 0.42 -33.24
C VAL A 156 -1.68 1.10 -33.89
N LEU A 157 -0.47 0.67 -33.53
CA LEU A 157 0.77 1.32 -33.99
C LEU A 157 1.29 0.80 -35.34
N GLY A 158 0.80 -0.35 -35.81
CA GLY A 158 1.30 -1.02 -37.02
C GLY A 158 2.75 -1.48 -36.91
N SER A 159 3.32 -1.59 -35.69
CA SER A 159 4.72 -1.92 -35.48
C SER A 159 4.95 -2.67 -34.17
N ALA A 160 5.35 -3.94 -34.27
CA ALA A 160 5.73 -4.77 -33.13
C ALA A 160 6.84 -4.13 -32.27
N ARG A 161 7.81 -3.48 -32.92
CA ARG A 161 8.93 -2.80 -32.22
C ARG A 161 8.43 -1.67 -31.33
N LEU A 162 7.54 -0.81 -31.86
CA LEU A 162 6.98 0.31 -31.09
C LEU A 162 6.01 -0.20 -30.00
N ALA A 163 5.28 -1.27 -30.28
CA ALA A 163 4.37 -1.89 -29.33
C ALA A 163 5.10 -2.46 -28.10
N ALA A 164 6.17 -3.23 -28.32
CA ALA A 164 6.96 -3.83 -27.25
C ALA A 164 7.78 -2.80 -26.45
N MET A 165 8.00 -1.60 -27.01
CA MET A 165 8.76 -0.56 -26.34
C MET A 165 8.14 -0.19 -24.98
N HIS A 166 8.95 -0.25 -23.93
CA HIS A 166 8.59 0.00 -22.53
C HIS A 166 7.53 -0.94 -21.93
N PHE A 167 7.18 -2.05 -22.60
CA PHE A 167 6.33 -3.06 -21.99
C PHE A 167 7.11 -3.88 -20.96
N ALA A 168 6.56 -4.00 -19.75
CA ALA A 168 7.06 -4.87 -18.71
C ALA A 168 5.88 -5.70 -18.15
N PRO A 169 5.95 -7.03 -18.18
CA PRO A 169 4.94 -7.87 -17.56
C PRO A 169 4.82 -7.58 -16.05
N ILE A 170 3.59 -7.57 -15.55
CA ILE A 170 3.29 -7.36 -14.15
C ILE A 170 3.22 -8.71 -13.44
N ALA A 171 3.88 -8.83 -12.29
CA ALA A 171 3.82 -10.05 -11.48
C ALA A 171 2.43 -10.20 -10.83
N LYS A 172 1.96 -11.46 -10.70
CA LYS A 172 0.72 -11.74 -9.97
C LYS A 172 0.85 -11.35 -8.51
N VAL A 173 -0.23 -10.81 -7.97
CA VAL A 173 -0.33 -10.46 -6.56
C VAL A 173 -0.54 -11.73 -5.74
N SER A 174 0.19 -11.84 -4.64
CA SER A 174 0.07 -12.90 -3.65
C SER A 174 -0.10 -12.33 -2.26
N ALA A 175 -0.53 -13.16 -1.30
CA ALA A 175 -0.53 -12.77 0.11
C ALA A 175 0.87 -12.33 0.57
N GLY A 176 1.93 -13.03 0.12
CA GLY A 176 3.31 -12.69 0.43
C GLY A 176 3.71 -11.29 -0.08
N SER A 177 3.33 -10.93 -1.32
CA SER A 177 3.63 -9.60 -1.85
C SER A 177 2.85 -8.50 -1.12
N ILE A 178 1.63 -8.78 -0.64
CA ILE A 178 0.89 -7.84 0.21
C ILE A 178 1.59 -7.65 1.56
N LEU A 179 2.05 -8.74 2.19
CA LEU A 179 2.77 -8.68 3.45
C LEU A 179 4.15 -8.01 3.32
N SER A 180 4.79 -8.02 2.14
CA SER A 180 6.00 -7.22 1.94
C SER A 180 5.71 -5.73 1.83
N THR A 181 4.60 -5.33 1.21
CA THR A 181 4.21 -3.92 1.08
C THR A 181 3.62 -3.38 2.39
N PHE A 182 2.87 -4.20 3.11
CA PHE A 182 2.23 -3.89 4.38
C PHE A 182 2.70 -4.87 5.46
N PRO A 183 3.91 -4.68 5.99
CA PRO A 183 4.52 -5.65 6.88
C PRO A 183 3.80 -5.77 8.23
N PRO A 184 3.87 -6.98 8.84
CA PRO A 184 3.49 -7.15 10.23
C PRO A 184 4.36 -6.26 11.12
N LEU A 185 3.86 -5.95 12.31
CA LEU A 185 4.59 -5.14 13.27
C LEU A 185 5.67 -5.96 13.99
N PRO A 186 6.83 -5.37 14.30
CA PRO A 186 7.84 -6.02 15.13
C PRO A 186 7.29 -6.21 16.54
N VAL A 187 7.27 -7.45 17.05
CA VAL A 187 6.82 -7.74 18.43
C VAL A 187 7.92 -7.31 19.41
N PRO A 188 7.66 -6.36 20.33
CA PRO A 188 8.67 -5.93 21.28
C PRO A 188 9.02 -7.05 22.26
N ALA A 189 10.32 -7.29 22.44
CA ALA A 189 10.80 -8.18 23.48
C ALA A 189 10.70 -7.49 24.86
N VAL A 190 10.03 -8.14 25.81
CA VAL A 190 9.74 -7.59 27.14
C VAL A 190 10.65 -8.19 28.20
N VAL A 191 10.91 -7.43 29.26
CA VAL A 191 11.66 -7.90 30.43
C VAL A 191 10.80 -8.91 31.22
N PRO A 192 11.36 -10.05 31.67
CA PRO A 192 10.65 -11.01 32.53
C PRO A 192 10.21 -10.41 33.89
#